data_AF-A0A800F2W8-F1
#
_entry.id   AF-A0A800F2W8-F1
#
_cell.length_a   1.000
_cell.length_b   1.000
_cell.length_c   1.000
_cell.angle_alpha   90.00
_cell.angle_beta   90.00
_cell.angle_gamma   90.00
#
_symmetry.space_group_name_H-M   'P 1'
#
loop_
_entity.id
_entity.type
_entity.pdbx_description
1 polymer ?
#
loop_
_entity_poly.entity_id
_entity_poly.type
_entity_poly.pdbx_seq_one_letter_code
_entity_poly.pdbx_strand_id
1 'polypeptide(L)'
;GTYPKRGNYSFIKEKTEYTFHDPNTATKELVDEVYEIVNSRDKAIRVIALSRSAMRNNLSKELHKIKVPVCLIWGNEDNITPAFVAKDFHELLPNSELNYIKECGHAAMMEKPHEFNVILKGFLNKLTNAG
;
A
#
# COMPACT_ATOMS: atom_id res chain seq x y z
N GLY A 1 5.97 4.05 18.01
CA GLY A 1 4.65 3.96 17.34
C GLY A 1 3.58 4.33 18.33
N THR A 2 2.79 5.36 18.03
CA THR A 2 1.63 5.75 18.83
C THR A 2 0.52 4.73 18.60
N TYR A 3 0.18 4.01 19.67
CA TYR A 3 -0.87 2.99 19.65
C TYR A 3 -2.22 3.61 19.26
N PRO A 4 -3.07 2.93 18.48
CA PRO A 4 -4.43 3.39 18.28
C PRO A 4 -5.12 3.44 19.64
N LYS A 5 -5.38 4.66 20.13
CA LYS A 5 -6.26 4.88 21.28
C LYS A 5 -7.65 4.43 20.82
N ARG A 6 -8.02 3.18 21.11
CA ARG A 6 -9.37 2.66 20.87
C ARG A 6 -10.41 3.69 21.32
N GLY A 7 -11.47 3.87 20.53
CA GLY A 7 -12.48 4.89 20.78
C GLY A 7 -12.13 6.33 20.39
N ASN A 8 -10.92 6.63 19.88
CA ASN A 8 -10.56 7.97 19.41
C ASN A 8 -10.76 8.10 17.90
N TYR A 9 -11.94 8.55 17.48
CA TYR A 9 -12.28 8.74 16.07
C TYR A 9 -11.35 9.75 15.37
N SER A 10 -11.02 10.87 16.02
CA SER A 10 -10.14 11.90 15.43
C SER A 10 -8.75 11.35 15.10
N PHE A 11 -8.19 10.51 15.97
CA PHE A 11 -6.92 9.86 15.73
C PHE A 11 -7.01 8.87 14.55
N ILE A 12 -8.12 8.12 14.45
CA ILE A 12 -8.31 7.21 13.32
C ILE A 12 -8.48 7.98 12.01
N LYS A 13 -9.26 9.06 12.00
CA LYS A 13 -9.39 9.97 10.86
C LYS A 13 -8.02 10.45 10.37
N GLU A 14 -7.21 11.01 11.27
CA GLU A 14 -5.85 11.50 10.94
C GLU A 14 -4.98 10.39 10.33
N LYS A 15 -5.03 9.16 10.87
CA LYS A 15 -4.23 8.05 10.34
C LYS A 15 -4.75 7.50 9.02
N THR A 16 -6.06 7.50 8.80
CA THR A 16 -6.63 7.14 7.50
C THR A 16 -6.24 8.19 6.46
N GLU A 17 -6.38 9.48 6.76
CA GLU A 17 -5.96 10.59 5.88
C GLU A 17 -4.47 10.50 5.52
N TYR A 18 -3.61 10.17 6.49
CA TYR A 18 -2.16 10.01 6.28
C TYR A 18 -1.79 8.89 5.29
N THR A 19 -2.71 7.97 4.98
CA THR A 19 -2.48 6.91 3.97
C THR A 19 -2.42 7.47 2.56
N PHE A 20 -2.98 8.66 2.33
CA PHE A 20 -3.14 9.27 1.02
C PHE A 20 -2.30 10.54 0.90
N HIS A 21 -2.00 10.95 -0.33
CA HIS A 21 -1.45 12.27 -0.62
C HIS A 21 -2.53 13.36 -0.51
N ASP A 22 -3.71 13.14 -1.11
CA ASP A 22 -4.92 13.96 -0.89
C ASP A 22 -5.76 13.37 0.27
N PRO A 23 -5.83 14.05 1.42
CA PRO A 23 -6.60 13.57 2.57
C PRO A 23 -8.11 13.45 2.28
N ASN A 24 -8.65 14.14 1.27
CA ASN A 24 -10.06 14.02 0.90
C ASN A 24 -10.42 12.64 0.32
N THR A 25 -9.41 11.86 -0.09
CA THR A 25 -9.58 10.44 -0.47
C THR A 25 -10.09 9.61 0.71
N ALA A 26 -9.74 10.00 1.94
CA ALA A 26 -10.25 9.39 3.16
C ALA A 26 -11.67 9.89 3.47
N THR A 27 -12.65 9.42 2.69
CA THR A 27 -14.05 9.80 2.88
C THR A 27 -14.54 9.42 4.29
N LYS A 28 -15.62 10.06 4.74
CA LYS A 28 -16.21 9.76 6.04
C LYS A 28 -16.54 8.27 6.16
N GLU A 29 -17.10 7.67 5.12
CA GLU A 29 -17.48 6.26 5.08
C GLU A 29 -16.26 5.36 5.28
N LEU A 30 -15.13 5.68 4.64
CA LEU A 30 -13.88 4.93 4.83
C LEU A 30 -13.35 5.09 6.27
N VAL A 31 -13.38 6.30 6.82
CA VAL A 31 -12.95 6.56 8.20
C VAL A 31 -13.83 5.81 9.19
N ASP A 32 -15.15 5.81 9.00
CA ASP A 32 -16.12 5.05 9.81
C ASP A 32 -15.81 3.54 9.73
N GLU A 33 -15.56 3.00 8.54
CA GLU A 33 -15.21 1.60 8.34
C GLU A 33 -13.92 1.23 9.09
N VAL A 34 -12.86 2.03 8.93
CA VAL A 34 -11.58 1.81 9.64
C VAL A 34 -11.80 1.90 11.15
N TYR A 35 -12.60 2.86 11.62
CA TYR A 35 -12.94 3.02 13.03
C TYR A 35 -13.64 1.77 13.59
N GLU A 36 -14.63 1.21 12.89
CA GLU A 36 -15.30 -0.02 13.30
C GLU A 36 -14.35 -1.23 13.33
N ILE A 37 -13.46 -1.34 12.33
CA ILE A 37 -12.45 -2.41 12.27
C ILE A 37 -11.53 -2.38 13.50
N VAL A 38 -11.00 -1.21 13.88
CA VAL A 38 -10.04 -1.11 15.00
C VAL A 38 -10.69 -1.19 16.37
N ASN A 39 -12.00 -0.94 16.48
CA ASN A 39 -12.76 -1.09 17.71
C ASN A 39 -13.36 -2.50 17.89
N SER A 40 -13.48 -3.29 16.82
CA SER A 40 -13.78 -4.72 16.92
C SER A 40 -12.58 -5.49 17.46
N ARG A 41 -12.74 -6.16 18.63
CA ARG A 41 -11.66 -6.88 19.32
C ARG A 41 -10.91 -7.84 18.39
N ASP A 42 -11.62 -8.69 17.67
CA ASP A 42 -11.02 -9.75 16.85
C ASP A 42 -10.35 -9.18 15.58
N LYS A 43 -10.98 -8.18 14.95
CA LYS A 43 -10.42 -7.51 13.78
C LYS A 43 -9.17 -6.71 14.16
N ALA A 44 -9.20 -5.99 15.28
CA ALA A 44 -8.05 -5.24 15.79
C ALA A 44 -6.84 -6.14 16.09
N ILE A 45 -7.05 -7.32 16.68
CA ILE A 45 -5.97 -8.29 16.91
C ILE A 45 -5.33 -8.72 15.58
N ARG A 46 -6.14 -8.98 14.55
CA ARG A 46 -5.65 -9.33 13.21
C ARG A 46 -4.88 -8.19 12.54
N VAL A 47 -5.39 -6.96 12.60
CA VAL A 47 -4.69 -5.77 12.08
C VAL A 47 -3.33 -5.59 12.76
N ILE A 48 -3.27 -5.74 14.09
CA ILE A 48 -2.01 -5.66 14.84
C ILE A 48 -1.04 -6.78 14.44
N ALA A 49 -1.52 -8.00 14.25
CA ALA A 49 -0.69 -9.13 13.84
C ALA A 49 -0.09 -8.90 12.44
N LEU A 50 -0.89 -8.42 11.49
CA LEU A 50 -0.44 -8.09 10.13
C LEU A 50 0.60 -6.97 10.13
N SER A 51 0.34 -5.86 10.83
CA SER A 51 1.26 -4.73 10.94
C SER A 51 2.61 -5.17 11.54
N ARG A 52 2.60 -5.95 12.63
CA ARG A 52 3.82 -6.49 13.24
C ARG A 52 4.57 -7.46 12.32
N SER A 53 3.85 -8.25 11.51
CA SER A 53 4.47 -9.15 10.54
C SER A 53 5.23 -8.36 9.47
N ALA A 54 4.58 -7.32 8.91
CA ALA A 54 5.18 -6.45 7.91
C ALA A 54 6.46 -5.75 8.42
N MET A 55 6.47 -5.31 9.69
CA MET A 55 7.64 -4.66 10.29
C MET A 55 8.81 -5.60 10.59
N ARG A 56 8.55 -6.88 10.90
CA ARG A 56 9.61 -7.82 11.32
C ARG A 56 10.24 -8.58 10.18
N ASN A 57 9.49 -8.81 9.11
CA ASN A 57 9.93 -9.65 8.01
C ASN A 57 10.58 -8.80 6.93
N ASN A 58 11.91 -8.61 7.05
CA ASN A 58 12.69 -8.07 5.94
C ASN A 58 12.82 -9.14 4.85
N LEU A 59 12.08 -8.97 3.76
CA LEU A 59 12.05 -9.88 2.62
C LEU A 59 13.10 -9.56 1.55
N SER A 60 13.95 -8.54 1.72
CA SER A 60 14.94 -8.15 0.71
C SER A 60 15.85 -9.30 0.29
N LYS A 61 16.20 -10.19 1.23
CA LYS A 61 17.01 -11.39 0.95
C LYS A 61 16.26 -12.47 0.16
N GLU A 62 14.95 -12.37 0.03
CA GLU A 62 14.11 -13.37 -0.63
C GLU A 62 13.60 -12.89 -2.00
N LEU A 63 13.57 -11.58 -2.25
CA LEU A 63 13.05 -11.00 -3.50
C LEU A 63 13.73 -11.56 -4.75
N HIS A 64 15.04 -11.79 -4.71
CA HIS A 64 15.78 -12.37 -5.83
C HIS A 64 15.31 -13.77 -6.25
N LYS A 65 14.57 -14.48 -5.39
CA LYS A 65 14.00 -15.81 -5.67
C LYS A 65 12.72 -15.72 -6.51
N ILE A 66 12.08 -14.55 -6.60
CA ILE A 66 10.89 -14.33 -7.43
C ILE A 66 11.35 -14.18 -8.88
N LYS A 67 11.09 -15.21 -9.71
CA LYS A 67 11.51 -15.26 -11.12
C LYS A 67 10.39 -14.93 -12.11
N VAL A 68 9.14 -14.87 -11.66
CA VAL A 68 8.02 -14.44 -12.51
C VAL A 68 8.11 -12.94 -12.81
N PRO A 69 7.49 -12.45 -13.89
CA PRO A 69 7.36 -11.01 -14.12
C PRO A 69 6.63 -10.33 -12.96
N VAL A 70 7.10 -9.15 -12.55
CA VAL A 70 6.52 -8.37 -11.45
C VAL A 70 6.25 -6.94 -11.89
N CYS A 71 5.08 -6.41 -11.56
CA CYS A 71 4.75 -4.99 -11.72
C CYS A 71 4.71 -4.33 -10.36
N LEU A 72 5.64 -3.41 -10.11
CA LEU A 72 5.63 -2.53 -8.95
C LEU A 72 4.88 -1.26 -9.35
N ILE A 73 3.80 -0.94 -8.64
CA ILE A 73 3.03 0.30 -8.80
C ILE A 73 3.07 1.02 -7.46
N TRP A 74 3.60 2.24 -7.44
CA TRP A 74 3.92 2.94 -6.20
C TRP A 74 3.49 4.40 -6.24
N GLY A 75 2.99 4.93 -5.12
CA GLY A 75 2.79 6.38 -4.97
C GLY A 75 4.11 7.10 -4.72
N ASN A 76 4.36 8.18 -5.45
CA ASN A 76 5.61 8.92 -5.35
C ASN A 76 5.73 9.70 -4.01
N GLU A 77 4.59 9.98 -3.37
CA GLU A 77 4.48 10.69 -2.09
C GLU A 77 4.02 9.76 -0.94
N ASP A 78 4.24 8.44 -1.09
CA ASP A 78 3.98 7.47 -0.04
C ASP A 78 4.87 7.75 1.20
N ASN A 79 4.24 8.19 2.29
CA ASN A 79 4.92 8.44 3.56
C ASN A 79 4.97 7.21 4.49
N ILE A 80 4.25 6.13 4.16
CA ILE A 80 4.21 4.87 4.91
C ILE A 80 5.31 3.93 4.42
N THR A 81 5.44 3.76 3.10
CA THR A 81 6.51 2.99 2.47
C THR A 81 7.19 3.85 1.39
N PRO A 82 8.20 4.66 1.78
CA PRO A 82 8.76 5.68 0.90
C PRO A 82 9.27 5.16 -0.45
N ALA A 83 9.24 6.00 -1.47
CA ALA A 83 9.57 5.65 -2.85
C ALA A 83 10.94 4.95 -3.03
N PHE A 84 11.94 5.24 -2.19
CA PHE A 84 13.23 4.53 -2.25
C PHE A 84 13.08 3.02 -2.02
N VAL A 85 12.09 2.57 -1.24
CA VAL A 85 11.80 1.15 -1.02
C VAL A 85 11.36 0.48 -2.31
N ALA A 86 10.57 1.16 -3.13
CA ALA A 86 10.14 0.66 -4.44
C ALA A 86 11.34 0.48 -5.38
N LYS A 87 12.29 1.42 -5.33
CA LYS A 87 13.56 1.33 -6.04
C LYS A 87 14.39 0.13 -5.56
N ASP A 88 14.56 -0.04 -4.25
CA ASP A 88 15.28 -1.19 -3.68
C ASP A 88 14.63 -2.52 -4.11
N PHE A 89 13.30 -2.59 -4.14
CA PHE A 89 12.57 -3.77 -4.60
C PHE A 89 12.84 -4.04 -6.07
N HIS A 90 12.80 -3.01 -6.92
CA HIS A 90 13.08 -3.15 -8.35
C HIS A 90 14.51 -3.65 -8.61
N GLU A 91 15.50 -3.16 -7.87
CA GLU A 91 16.89 -3.62 -7.97
C GLU A 91 17.07 -5.09 -7.54
N LEU A 92 16.28 -5.56 -6.58
CA LEU A 92 16.34 -6.92 -6.05
C LEU A 92 15.48 -7.93 -6.83
N LEU A 93 14.47 -7.46 -7.58
CA LEU A 93 13.55 -8.30 -8.36
C LEU A 93 14.04 -8.42 -9.81
N PRO A 94 14.49 -9.61 -10.26
CA PRO A 94 15.19 -9.77 -11.53
C PRO A 94 14.34 -9.45 -12.77
N ASN A 95 13.01 -9.59 -12.66
CA ASN A 95 12.07 -9.43 -13.78
C ASN A 95 10.95 -8.44 -13.40
N SER A 96 11.31 -7.26 -12.88
CA SER A 96 10.33 -6.26 -12.46
C SER A 96 10.26 -5.05 -13.39
N GLU A 97 9.07 -4.48 -13.51
CA GLU A 97 8.85 -3.09 -13.96
C GLU A 97 8.44 -2.23 -12.77
N LEU A 98 8.92 -0.99 -12.73
CA LEU A 98 8.64 -0.04 -11.66
C LEU A 98 7.92 1.18 -12.20
N ASN A 99 6.73 1.43 -11.68
CA ASN A 99 5.84 2.52 -12.10
C ASN A 99 5.50 3.40 -10.90
N TYR A 100 5.85 4.68 -10.98
CA TYR A 100 5.45 5.67 -9.99
C TYR A 100 4.23 6.45 -10.45
N ILE A 101 3.29 6.69 -9.54
CA ILE A 101 2.16 7.58 -9.74
C ILE A 101 2.45 8.87 -8.96
N LYS A 102 2.43 10.01 -9.64
CA LYS A 102 2.64 11.33 -9.05
C LYS A 102 1.41 11.77 -8.25
N GLU A 103 1.62 12.60 -7.24
CA GLU A 103 0.57 13.11 -6.35
C GLU A 103 -0.25 11.98 -5.73
N CYS A 104 0.44 10.95 -5.24
CA CYS A 104 -0.16 9.70 -4.81
C CYS A 104 0.57 9.14 -3.60
N GLY A 105 -0.19 8.78 -2.56
CA GLY A 105 0.29 8.22 -1.31
C GLY A 105 0.39 6.69 -1.34
N HIS A 106 0.16 6.08 -0.19
CA HIS A 106 0.38 4.65 0.00
C HIS A 106 -0.60 3.76 -0.77
N ALA A 107 -1.88 4.13 -0.79
CA ALA A 107 -2.94 3.33 -1.38
C ALA A 107 -3.27 3.77 -2.81
N ALA A 108 -2.32 3.58 -3.73
CA ALA A 108 -2.40 4.05 -5.10
C ALA A 108 -3.66 3.62 -5.87
N MET A 109 -4.12 2.38 -5.63
CA MET A 109 -5.34 1.83 -6.23
C MET A 109 -6.62 2.53 -5.78
N MET A 110 -6.61 3.17 -4.61
CA MET A 110 -7.74 3.92 -4.07
C MET A 110 -7.65 5.40 -4.44
N GLU A 111 -6.45 5.98 -4.41
CA GLU A 111 -6.23 7.41 -4.61
C GLU A 111 -6.20 7.84 -6.07
N LYS A 112 -5.52 7.05 -6.92
CA LYS A 112 -5.39 7.32 -8.36
C LYS A 112 -5.85 6.08 -9.15
N PRO A 113 -7.13 5.70 -9.02
CA PRO A 113 -7.63 4.42 -9.55
C PRO A 113 -7.52 4.34 -11.07
N HIS A 114 -7.62 5.47 -11.78
CA HIS A 114 -7.50 5.47 -13.24
C HIS A 114 -6.07 5.11 -13.67
N GLU A 115 -5.08 5.84 -13.18
CA GLU A 115 -3.66 5.64 -13.46
C GLU A 115 -3.22 4.24 -13.03
N PHE A 116 -3.61 3.82 -11.82
CA PHE A 116 -3.34 2.46 -11.33
C PHE A 116 -3.87 1.39 -12.28
N ASN A 117 -5.13 1.52 -12.71
CA ASN A 117 -5.76 0.55 -13.61
C ASN A 117 -5.17 0.55 -15.02
N VAL A 118 -4.69 1.69 -15.52
CA VAL A 118 -3.98 1.77 -16.82
C VAL A 118 -2.68 0.99 -16.75
N ILE A 119 -1.87 1.20 -15.70
CA ILE A 119 -0.61 0.48 -15.49
C ILE A 119 -0.87 -1.02 -15.34
N LEU A 120 -1.81 -1.40 -14.46
CA LEU A 120 -2.16 -2.79 -14.21
C LEU A 120 -2.63 -3.50 -15.49
N LYS A 121 -3.55 -2.90 -16.25
CA LYS A 121 -4.03 -3.49 -17.52
C LYS A 121 -2.90 -3.60 -18.54
N GLY A 122 -2.03 -2.59 -18.63
CA GLY A 122 -0.86 -2.62 -19.50
C GLY A 122 0.04 -3.80 -19.18
N PHE A 123 0.34 -4.03 -17.90
CA PHE A 123 1.13 -5.17 -17.46
C PHE A 123 0.46 -6.51 -17.78
N LEU A 124 -0.82 -6.67 -17.45
CA LEU A 124 -1.56 -7.91 -17.69
C LEU A 124 -1.62 -8.27 -19.19
N ASN A 125 -1.84 -7.27 -20.06
CA ASN A 125 -1.84 -7.49 -21.51
C ASN A 125 -0.49 -7.96 -22.05
N LYS A 126 0.64 -7.49 -21.48
CA LYS A 126 1.97 -7.99 -21.86
C LYS A 126 2.13 -9.48 -21.52
N LEU A 127 1.55 -9.92 -20.41
CA LEU A 127 1.61 -11.33 -19.99
C LEU A 127 0.74 -12.23 -20.85
N THR A 128 -0.43 -11.77 -21.27
CA THR A 128 -1.33 -12.55 -22.15
C THR A 128 -0.80 -12.66 -23.58
N ASN A 129 -0.08 -11.65 -24.06
CA ASN A 129 0.45 -11.61 -25.42
C ASN A 129 1.86 -12.24 -25.55
N ALA A 130 2.48 -12.63 -24.44
CA ALA A 130 3.77 -13.31 -24.41
C ALA A 130 3.66 -14.85 -24.47
N GLY A 131 2.45 -15.38 -24.68
CA GLY A 131 2.13 -16.80 -24.86
C GLY A 131 1.80 -17.16 -26.30
#